data_AF-A0A971Q406-F1
#
_entry.id   AF-A0A971Q406-F1
#
_cell.length_a   1.000
_cell.length_b   1.000
_cell.length_c   1.000
_cell.angle_alpha   90.00
_cell.angle_beta   90.00
_cell.angle_gamma   90.00
#
_symmetry.space_group_name_H-M   'P 1'
#
loop_
_entity.id
_entity.type
_entity.pdbx_description
1 polymer ?
#
loop_
_entity_poly.entity_id
_entity_poly.type
_entity_poly.pdbx_seq_one_letter_code
_entity_poly.pdbx_strand_id
1 'polypeptide(L)'
;MSYRLTPLLVLSVALILIVGCEKKLTRDNWEMIKIGAYEKVDVEDTLGKPQTKPFDDLWWYHEGSREAKIYFEADGTVKAKKWLNAKTGETAVVPEGWIEK
;
A
#
# COMPACT_ATOMS: atom_id res chain seq x y z
N MET A 1 -43.67 27.77 -31.29
CA MET A 1 -42.68 28.65 -30.64
C MET A 1 -42.74 28.41 -29.16
N SER A 2 -41.70 28.06 -28.42
CA SER A 2 -40.40 27.46 -28.68
C SER A 2 -40.01 26.95 -27.29
N TYR A 3 -39.81 25.64 -27.13
CA TYR A 3 -39.34 25.07 -25.87
C TYR A 3 -37.97 25.69 -25.55
N ARG A 4 -37.92 26.51 -24.50
CA ARG A 4 -36.65 27.08 -24.00
C ARG A 4 -35.87 25.96 -23.32
N LEU A 5 -35.12 25.24 -24.14
CA LEU A 5 -34.13 24.27 -23.69
C LEU A 5 -32.95 25.03 -23.05
N THR A 6 -32.49 24.48 -21.92
CA THR A 6 -31.17 24.69 -21.27
C THR A 6 -30.91 26.05 -20.59
N PRO A 7 -30.54 26.04 -19.29
CA PRO A 7 -29.28 25.44 -18.86
C PRO A 7 -29.42 24.69 -17.52
N LEU A 8 -29.81 23.41 -17.57
CA LEU A 8 -29.79 22.53 -16.39
C LEU A 8 -28.79 21.38 -16.63
N LEU A 9 -27.60 21.70 -17.14
CA LEU A 9 -26.64 20.67 -17.57
C LEU A 9 -25.17 21.09 -17.35
N VAL A 10 -24.91 22.02 -16.43
CA VAL A 10 -23.54 22.49 -16.14
C VAL A 10 -23.14 22.30 -14.66
N LEU A 11 -24.05 21.89 -13.77
CA LEU A 11 -23.79 21.88 -12.32
C LEU A 11 -23.39 20.51 -11.73
N SER A 12 -23.17 19.47 -12.55
CA SER A 12 -23.00 18.09 -12.05
C SER A 12 -21.58 17.50 -12.22
N VAL A 13 -20.59 18.27 -12.69
CA VAL A 13 -19.25 17.74 -13.04
C VAL A 13 -18.12 18.33 -12.18
N ALA A 14 -18.39 18.65 -10.90
CA ALA A 14 -17.39 19.28 -10.03
C ALA A 14 -17.06 18.49 -8.73
N LEU A 15 -17.47 17.22 -8.60
CA LEU A 15 -17.40 16.51 -7.31
C LEU A 15 -16.45 15.29 -7.22
N ILE A 16 -15.49 15.10 -8.15
CA ILE A 16 -14.64 13.86 -8.14
C ILE A 16 -13.15 14.12 -7.84
N LEU A 17 -12.70 15.35 -7.59
CA LEU A 17 -11.26 15.62 -7.37
C LEU A 17 -10.77 15.47 -5.93
N ILE A 18 -11.51 14.80 -5.05
CA ILE A 18 -11.07 14.51 -3.67
C ILE A 18 -10.72 13.03 -3.47
N VAL A 19 -10.19 12.36 -4.51
CA VAL A 19 -9.37 11.16 -4.28
C VAL A 19 -8.00 11.67 -3.81
N GLY A 20 -7.98 12.19 -2.58
CA GLY A 20 -6.75 12.53 -1.89
C GLY A 20 -5.85 11.29 -1.88
N CYS A 21 -4.53 11.49 -1.92
CA CYS A 21 -3.55 10.44 -1.67
C CYS A 21 -3.90 9.72 -0.36
N GLU A 22 -4.69 8.65 -0.46
CA GLU A 22 -4.97 7.80 0.67
C GLU A 22 -3.65 7.16 1.06
N LYS A 23 -3.34 7.22 2.36
CA LYS A 23 -2.09 6.67 2.89
C LYS A 23 -2.16 5.16 2.78
N LYS A 24 -1.54 4.59 1.74
CA LYS A 24 -1.57 3.14 1.50
C LYS A 24 -0.78 2.33 2.53
N LEU A 25 0.21 2.91 3.22
CA LEU A 25 0.96 2.23 4.28
C LEU A 25 0.17 2.22 5.60
N THR A 26 -0.88 1.41 5.68
CA THR A 26 -1.64 1.16 6.92
C THR A 26 -1.34 -0.22 7.48
N ARG A 27 -1.68 -0.43 8.77
CA ARG A 27 -1.58 -1.74 9.41
C ARG A 27 -2.43 -2.77 8.67
N ASP A 28 -3.68 -2.43 8.37
CA ASP A 28 -4.63 -3.31 7.70
C ASP A 28 -4.15 -3.71 6.29
N ASN A 29 -3.67 -2.75 5.50
CA ASN A 29 -3.12 -3.05 4.16
C ASN A 29 -1.88 -3.94 4.25
N TRP A 30 -1.03 -3.72 5.25
CA TRP A 30 0.11 -4.60 5.49
C TRP A 30 -0.34 -6.02 5.87
N GLU A 31 -1.38 -6.17 6.69
CA GLU A 31 -1.94 -7.47 7.07
C GLU A 31 -2.50 -8.23 5.87
N MET A 32 -3.15 -7.53 4.93
CA MET A 32 -3.72 -8.11 3.70
C MET A 32 -2.69 -8.81 2.82
N ILE A 33 -1.41 -8.42 2.85
CA ILE A 33 -0.36 -9.05 2.04
C ILE A 33 -0.22 -10.54 2.42
N LYS A 34 -0.49 -11.43 1.47
CA LYS A 34 -0.43 -12.88 1.71
C LYS A 34 0.94 -13.45 1.33
N ILE A 35 1.60 -14.08 2.30
CA ILE A 35 2.84 -14.84 2.09
C ILE A 35 2.58 -15.97 1.07
N GLY A 36 3.51 -16.16 0.13
CA GLY A 36 3.48 -17.21 -0.89
C GLY A 36 2.42 -17.03 -1.98
N ALA A 37 1.68 -15.92 -1.99
CA ALA A 37 0.63 -15.68 -2.97
C ALA A 37 0.70 -14.28 -3.60
N TYR A 38 1.07 -13.25 -2.84
CA TYR A 38 1.24 -11.92 -3.40
C TYR A 38 2.58 -11.82 -4.11
N GLU A 39 2.59 -11.17 -5.27
CA GLU A 39 3.79 -10.79 -6.00
C GLU A 39 4.12 -9.31 -5.78
N LYS A 40 5.25 -8.86 -6.33
CA LYS A 40 5.71 -7.46 -6.27
C LYS A 40 4.64 -6.45 -6.69
N VAL A 41 3.86 -6.75 -7.73
CA VAL A 41 2.79 -5.87 -8.22
C VAL A 41 1.64 -5.75 -7.22
N ASP A 42 1.21 -6.85 -6.61
CA ASP A 42 0.13 -6.84 -5.62
C ASP A 42 0.53 -6.06 -4.36
N VAL A 43 1.79 -6.18 -3.96
CA VAL A 43 2.34 -5.43 -2.83
C VAL A 43 2.37 -3.93 -3.15
N GLU A 44 2.78 -3.53 -4.36
CA GLU A 44 2.75 -2.13 -4.78
C GLU A 44 1.33 -1.57 -4.89
N ASP A 45 0.38 -2.37 -5.36
CA ASP A 45 -1.03 -1.98 -5.41
C ASP A 45 -1.62 -1.81 -4.00
N THR A 46 -1.18 -2.63 -3.05
CA THR A 46 -1.68 -2.63 -1.66
C THR A 46 -1.03 -1.55 -0.79
N LEU A 47 0.30 -1.44 -0.78
CA LEU A 47 1.05 -0.52 0.08
C LEU A 47 1.52 0.75 -0.63
N GLY A 48 1.37 0.83 -1.94
CA GLY A 48 1.97 1.87 -2.77
C GLY A 48 3.42 1.54 -3.12
N LYS A 49 4.12 2.56 -3.62
CA LYS A 49 5.52 2.43 -4.03
C LYS A 49 6.44 2.39 -2.80
N PRO A 50 7.39 1.44 -2.72
CA PRO A 50 8.38 1.46 -1.67
C PRO A 50 9.32 2.66 -1.85
N GLN A 51 9.78 3.21 -0.74
CA GLN A 51 10.74 4.32 -0.74
C GLN A 51 12.16 3.84 -0.98
N THR A 52 12.49 2.60 -0.59
CA THR A 52 13.83 2.04 -0.79
C THR A 52 13.76 0.57 -1.20
N LYS A 53 14.62 0.18 -2.14
CA LYS A 53 14.79 -1.20 -2.60
C LYS A 53 16.29 -1.54 -2.49
N PRO A 54 16.80 -1.81 -1.28
CA PRO A 54 18.24 -2.04 -1.08
C PRO A 54 18.76 -3.27 -1.85
N PHE A 55 17.89 -4.26 -2.04
CA PHE A 55 18.16 -5.49 -2.80
C PHE A 55 16.94 -5.84 -3.65
N ASP A 56 17.11 -6.74 -4.63
CA ASP A 56 16.03 -7.16 -5.52
C ASP A 56 14.91 -7.91 -4.79
N ASP A 57 15.23 -8.58 -3.68
CA ASP A 57 14.35 -9.39 -2.85
C ASP A 57 13.87 -8.67 -1.58
N LEU A 58 14.17 -7.37 -1.43
CA LEU A 58 13.81 -6.61 -0.22
C LEU A 58 13.31 -5.20 -0.55
N TRP A 59 12.08 -4.91 -0.15
CA TRP A 59 11.48 -3.58 -0.28
C TRP A 59 11.20 -2.97 1.09
N TRP A 60 11.55 -1.69 1.23
CA TRP A 60 11.35 -0.91 2.44
C TRP A 60 10.34 0.21 2.21
N TYR A 61 9.41 0.28 3.16
CA TYR A 61 8.35 1.25 3.23
C TYR A 61 8.50 2.08 4.49
N HIS A 62 8.40 3.40 4.39
CA HIS A 62 8.37 4.30 5.54
C HIS A 62 7.36 5.42 5.33
N GLU A 63 6.53 5.67 6.34
CA GLU A 63 5.59 6.79 6.32
C GLU A 63 5.30 7.30 7.74
N GLY A 64 5.94 8.42 8.12
CA GLY A 64 5.87 8.95 9.47
C GLY A 64 6.57 8.01 10.45
N SER A 65 5.85 7.53 11.46
CA SER A 65 6.35 6.56 12.46
C SER A 65 6.19 5.09 12.04
N ARG A 66 5.61 4.83 10.86
CA ARG A 66 5.32 3.48 10.37
C ARG A 66 6.38 3.05 9.39
N GLU A 67 6.83 1.81 9.54
CA GLU A 67 7.77 1.15 8.66
C GLU A 67 7.27 -0.25 8.33
N ALA A 68 7.46 -0.66 7.08
CA ALA A 68 7.27 -2.04 6.67
C ALA A 68 8.44 -2.51 5.81
N LYS A 69 8.83 -3.77 6.00
CA LYS A 69 9.76 -4.47 5.10
C LYS A 69 9.05 -5.66 4.49
N ILE A 70 9.16 -5.82 3.18
CA ILE A 70 8.62 -6.97 2.45
C ILE A 70 9.78 -7.69 1.79
N TYR A 71 9.90 -8.99 2.06
CA TYR A 71 10.92 -9.87 1.53
C TYR A 71 10.28 -10.78 0.50
N PHE A 72 10.98 -11.02 -0.60
CA PHE A 72 10.50 -11.81 -1.72
C PHE A 72 11.34 -13.09 -1.89
N GLU A 73 10.73 -14.13 -2.43
CA GLU A 73 11.44 -15.26 -3.00
C GLU A 73 12.04 -14.89 -4.36
N ALA A 74 12.90 -15.75 -4.90
CA ALA A 74 13.54 -15.55 -6.21
C ALA A 74 12.53 -15.47 -7.37
N ASP A 75 11.35 -16.09 -7.22
CA ASP A 75 10.25 -16.02 -8.19
C ASP A 75 9.43 -14.72 -8.09
N GLY A 76 9.73 -13.86 -7.10
CA GLY A 76 9.06 -12.59 -6.89
C GLY A 76 7.82 -12.64 -5.99
N THR A 77 7.48 -13.81 -5.44
CA THR A 77 6.40 -13.95 -4.45
C THR A 77 6.85 -13.50 -3.06
N VAL A 78 5.92 -13.03 -2.21
CA VAL A 78 6.26 -12.57 -0.86
C VAL A 78 6.65 -13.76 0.02
N LYS A 79 7.86 -13.72 0.57
CA LYS A 79 8.42 -14.69 1.51
C LYS A 79 8.13 -14.35 2.97
N ALA A 80 8.35 -13.09 3.32
CA ALA A 80 8.20 -12.60 4.69
C ALA A 80 7.84 -11.12 4.69
N LYS A 81 7.29 -10.65 5.81
CA LYS A 81 7.00 -9.23 6.03
C LYS A 81 7.23 -8.84 7.48
N LYS A 82 7.68 -7.61 7.68
CA LYS A 82 7.88 -6.99 9.00
C LYS A 82 7.15 -5.65 9.05
N TRP A 83 6.57 -5.37 10.21
CA TRP A 83 5.89 -4.13 10.55
C TRP A 83 6.49 -3.52 11.81
N LEU A 84 6.62 -2.19 11.81
CA LEU A 84 6.97 -1.41 12.98
C LEU A 84 6.17 -0.11 12.96
N ASN A 85 5.60 0.27 14.10
CA ASN A 85 5.06 1.60 14.32
C ASN A 85 5.67 2.19 15.59
N ALA A 86 6.68 3.04 15.41
CA ALA A 86 7.45 3.63 16.52
C ALA A 86 6.59 4.51 17.45
N LYS A 87 5.45 5.03 16.97
CA LYS A 87 4.55 5.86 17.78
C LYS A 87 3.75 5.04 18.79
N THR A 88 3.35 3.82 18.43
CA THR A 88 2.54 2.94 19.29
C THR A 88 3.35 1.81 19.94
N GLY A 89 4.56 1.56 19.45
CA GLY A 89 5.37 0.40 19.84
C GLY A 89 4.91 -0.91 19.20
N GLU A 90 3.97 -0.85 18.25
CA GLU A 90 3.47 -2.04 17.55
C GLU A 90 4.56 -2.63 16.65
N THR A 91 4.79 -3.94 16.76
CA THR A 91 5.70 -4.69 15.90
C THR A 91 5.09 -6.01 15.49
N ALA A 92 5.32 -6.44 14.25
CA ALA A 92 4.95 -7.78 13.81
C ALA A 92 5.95 -8.32 12.78
N VAL A 93 6.13 -9.64 12.77
CA VAL A 93 6.94 -10.37 11.79
C VAL A 93 6.15 -11.59 11.34
N VAL A 94 6.06 -11.81 10.03
CA VAL A 94 5.37 -12.96 9.43
C VAL A 94 6.26 -13.58 8.35
N PRO A 95 6.49 -14.90 8.36
CA PRO A 95 6.04 -15.85 9.37
C PRO A 95 6.71 -15.63 10.74
N GLU A 96 6.09 -16.12 11.80
CA GLU A 96 6.65 -16.07 13.15
C GLU A 96 8.01 -16.79 13.18
N GLY A 97 8.98 -16.24 13.90
CA GLY A 97 10.34 -16.79 13.97
C GLY A 97 11.21 -16.52 12.74
N TRP A 98 10.73 -15.74 11.76
CA TRP A 98 11.57 -15.31 10.65
C TRP A 98 12.69 -14.37 11.15
N ILE A 99 13.93 -14.72 10.81
CA ILE A 99 15.13 -13.95 11.16
C ILE A 99 15.66 -13.31 9.88
N GLU A 100 15.86 -11.99 9.93
CA GLU A 100 16.55 -11.22 8.89
C GLU A 100 17.99 -11.74 8.82
N LYS A 101 18.32 -12.43 7.72
CA LYS A 101 19.66 -12.99 7.47
C LYS A 101 20.56 -11.98 6.77
#